data_AF-A0A1Q8QUX3-F1
#
_entry.id   AF-A0A1Q8QUX3-F1
#
_cell.length_a   1.000
_cell.length_b   1.000
_cell.length_c   1.000
_cell.angle_alpha   90.00
_cell.angle_beta   90.00
_cell.angle_gamma   90.00
#
_symmetry.space_group_name_H-M   'P 1'
#
loop_
_entity.id
_entity.type
_entity.pdbx_description
1 polymer ?
#
loop_
_entity_poly.entity_id
_entity_poly.type
_entity_poly.pdbx_seq_one_letter_code
_entity_poly.pdbx_strand_id
1 'polypeptide(L)'
;MLLYFPCLTPAVAATAVPGVLFLDPGLADASEPGRLRPAGLPLADAELAGFLREFERLRRETKNPKDLAMLAGASKGHFFADTTFAVREELEDQLHPERVAVRQAKAAQLALCLAAMIEQSVAELAEAGGLDDRFRLGLAESLGIEHGLDDDDDALALTAALSAAGGIPSAAAFADEFRPPWQQLLSPFWALAPKDAGLFIEDPALAATLLDAGLGLEPASGQQLAAAFPDGPPDMALLVATVTGWRLLGKTRPDAQSPWLDTPRPVFVVNPSSPEQV
;
A
#
# COMPACT_ATOMS: atom_id res chain seq x y z
N MET A 1 2.38 -16.65 10.56
CA MET A 1 2.32 -15.19 10.80
C MET A 1 1.67 -14.53 9.60
N LEU A 2 0.82 -13.54 9.83
CA LEU A 2 0.14 -12.78 8.77
C LEU A 2 0.58 -11.32 8.79
N LEU A 3 0.72 -10.75 7.59
CA LEU A 3 1.00 -9.33 7.40
C LEU A 3 -0.20 -8.62 6.77
N TYR A 4 -0.56 -7.47 7.33
CA TYR A 4 -1.62 -6.62 6.82
C TYR A 4 -1.22 -5.99 5.48
N PHE A 5 -2.16 -5.93 4.53
CA PHE A 5 -1.98 -5.33 3.22
C PHE A 5 -3.34 -4.81 2.71
N PRO A 6 -3.42 -3.67 1.99
CA PRO A 6 -2.31 -2.86 1.46
C PRO A 6 -1.68 -1.86 2.44
N CYS A 7 -2.34 -1.58 3.56
CA CYS A 7 -1.85 -0.61 4.55
C CYS A 7 -0.57 -1.08 5.25
N LEU A 8 0.39 -0.18 5.42
CA LEU A 8 1.66 -0.41 6.13
C LEU A 8 1.66 0.13 7.56
N THR A 9 0.61 0.84 7.94
CA THR A 9 0.44 1.45 9.26
C THR A 9 -0.95 1.17 9.82
N PRO A 10 -1.05 0.95 11.15
CA PRO A 10 -2.34 0.72 11.80
C PRO A 10 -3.24 1.95 11.81
N ALA A 11 -2.68 3.15 11.65
CA ALA A 11 -3.41 4.42 11.73
C ALA A 11 -4.45 4.59 10.61
N VAL A 12 -4.26 3.91 9.49
CA VAL A 12 -5.18 3.94 8.34
C VAL A 12 -5.81 2.57 8.06
N ALA A 13 -5.59 1.59 8.93
CA ALA A 13 -6.29 0.31 8.83
C ALA A 13 -7.71 0.46 9.37
N ALA A 14 -8.69 -0.21 8.75
CA ALA A 14 -10.08 -0.15 9.20
C ALA A 14 -10.23 -0.81 10.58
N THR A 15 -9.65 -2.00 10.74
CA THR A 15 -9.70 -2.74 12.00
C THR A 15 -8.32 -3.27 12.40
N ALA A 16 -7.99 -3.13 13.68
CA ALA A 16 -6.85 -3.85 14.25
C ALA A 16 -7.21 -5.32 14.48
N VAL A 17 -6.58 -6.22 13.74
CA VAL A 17 -6.83 -7.67 13.85
C VAL A 17 -5.75 -8.33 14.71
N PRO A 18 -6.11 -8.96 15.86
CA PRO A 18 -5.15 -9.69 16.68
C PRO A 18 -4.36 -10.74 15.90
N GLY A 19 -3.05 -10.80 16.11
CA GLY A 19 -2.15 -11.74 15.42
C GLY A 19 -1.74 -11.35 13.99
N VAL A 20 -2.30 -10.26 13.43
CA VAL A 20 -1.87 -9.67 12.15
C VAL A 20 -0.93 -8.50 12.43
N LEU A 21 0.23 -8.48 11.76
CA LEU A 21 1.24 -7.43 11.94
C LEU A 21 1.33 -6.53 10.71
N PHE A 22 1.75 -5.29 10.90
CA PHE A 22 2.07 -4.37 9.79
C PHE A 22 3.55 -4.48 9.43
N LEU A 23 3.86 -4.56 8.15
CA LEU A 23 5.26 -4.60 7.69
C LEU A 23 5.91 -3.23 7.92
N ASP A 24 6.97 -3.18 8.71
CA ASP A 24 7.78 -1.98 8.92
C ASP A 24 8.99 -1.98 7.97
N PRO A 25 9.04 -1.07 6.98
CA PRO A 25 10.17 -0.94 6.07
C PRO A 25 11.38 -0.19 6.69
N GLY A 26 11.33 0.13 7.98
CA GLY A 26 12.41 0.80 8.73
C GLY A 26 12.08 2.21 9.19
N LEU A 27 10.79 2.54 9.36
CA LEU A 27 10.32 3.87 9.76
C LEU A 27 9.85 3.95 11.21
N ALA A 28 9.27 2.89 11.74
CA ALA A 28 8.66 2.90 13.06
C ALA A 28 9.71 2.95 14.19
N ASP A 29 9.29 3.20 15.42
CA ASP A 29 10.14 2.84 16.56
C ASP A 29 10.14 1.30 16.73
N ALA A 30 11.29 0.71 17.07
CA ALA A 30 11.42 -0.72 17.26
C ALA A 30 10.56 -1.24 18.43
N SER A 31 10.11 -0.36 19.32
CA SER A 31 9.20 -0.69 20.42
C SER A 31 7.71 -0.63 20.08
N GLU A 32 7.32 -0.22 18.87
CA GLU A 32 5.91 -0.15 18.50
C GLU A 32 5.27 -1.54 18.37
N PRO A 33 4.22 -1.86 19.15
CA PRO A 33 3.54 -3.14 19.06
C PRO A 33 2.75 -3.26 17.75
N GLY A 34 2.55 -4.50 17.28
CA GLY A 34 1.77 -4.77 16.08
C GLY A 34 2.50 -4.54 14.76
N ARG A 35 3.82 -4.24 14.81
CA ARG A 35 4.66 -4.09 13.63
C ARG A 35 5.72 -5.19 13.55
N LEU A 36 6.12 -5.52 12.33
CA LEU A 36 7.21 -6.43 12.05
C LEU A 36 8.27 -5.74 11.20
N ARG A 37 9.44 -5.51 11.78
CA ARG A 37 10.63 -5.08 11.05
C ARG A 37 11.44 -6.31 10.57
N PRO A 38 11.63 -6.50 9.27
CA PRO A 38 12.56 -7.52 8.76
C PRO A 38 13.99 -7.26 9.24
N ALA A 39 14.70 -8.31 9.67
CA ALA A 39 16.05 -8.18 10.23
C ALA A 39 17.15 -7.77 9.22
N GLY A 40 16.87 -7.83 7.91
CA GLY A 40 17.84 -7.62 6.83
C GLY A 40 17.40 -6.56 5.84
N LEU A 41 17.02 -5.37 6.31
CA LEU A 41 16.62 -4.27 5.44
C LEU A 41 17.78 -3.84 4.51
N PRO A 42 17.54 -3.67 3.19
CA PRO A 42 18.58 -3.37 2.21
C PRO A 42 19.31 -2.01 2.38
N LEU A 43 18.61 -1.00 2.89
CA LEU A 43 19.16 0.32 3.21
C LEU A 43 19.58 0.38 4.67
N ALA A 44 20.79 0.89 4.90
CA ALA A 44 21.25 1.23 6.24
C ALA A 44 20.57 2.51 6.74
N ASP A 45 20.40 2.64 8.06
CA ASP A 45 19.67 3.74 8.70
C ASP A 45 20.13 5.14 8.26
N ALA A 46 21.45 5.35 8.11
CA ALA A 46 22.01 6.64 7.68
C ALA A 46 21.65 6.98 6.23
N GLU A 47 21.61 5.97 5.34
CA GLU A 47 21.26 6.12 3.93
C GLU A 47 19.75 6.38 3.80
N LEU A 48 18.93 5.60 4.50
CA LEU A 48 17.48 5.80 4.56
C LEU A 48 17.14 7.21 5.09
N ALA A 49 17.76 7.65 6.19
CA ALA A 49 17.54 8.99 6.72
C ALA A 49 17.91 10.10 5.73
N GLY A 50 18.87 9.87 4.83
CA GLY A 50 19.18 10.77 3.73
C GLY A 50 18.00 10.93 2.76
N PHE A 51 17.51 9.81 2.24
CA PHE A 51 16.37 9.79 1.32
C PHE A 51 15.10 10.37 1.94
N LEU A 52 14.81 10.05 3.20
CA LEU A 52 13.63 10.58 3.89
C LEU A 52 13.68 12.10 4.06
N ARG A 53 14.86 12.68 4.34
CA ARG A 53 15.03 14.14 4.38
C ARG A 53 14.80 14.79 3.03
N GLU A 54 15.25 14.17 1.94
CA GLU A 54 15.02 14.67 0.59
C GLU A 54 13.54 14.59 0.19
N PHE A 55 12.87 13.49 0.53
CA PHE A 55 11.44 13.36 0.33
C PHE A 55 10.65 14.41 1.11
N GLU A 56 10.97 14.63 2.39
CA GLU A 56 10.33 15.65 3.21
C GLU A 56 10.60 17.07 2.68
N ARG A 57 11.81 17.34 2.15
CA ARG A 57 12.10 18.60 1.44
C ARG A 57 11.18 18.75 0.22
N LEU A 58 11.11 17.74 -0.64
CA LEU A 58 10.25 17.76 -1.83
C LEU A 58 8.78 17.94 -1.44
N ARG A 59 8.30 17.24 -0.42
CA ARG A 59 6.95 17.41 0.15
C ARG A 59 6.64 18.85 0.55
N ARG A 60 7.60 19.57 1.14
CA ARG A 60 7.42 20.98 1.51
C ARG A 60 7.43 21.93 0.33
N GLU A 61 8.16 21.58 -0.73
CA GLU A 61 8.25 22.37 -1.96
C GLU A 61 7.03 22.15 -2.87
N THR A 62 6.46 20.95 -2.83
CA THR A 62 5.31 20.54 -3.63
C THR A 62 3.99 20.92 -2.93
N LYS A 63 3.23 21.84 -3.55
CA LYS A 63 1.94 22.31 -3.00
C LYS A 63 0.78 21.33 -3.19
N ASN A 64 0.92 20.35 -4.10
CA ASN A 64 -0.13 19.39 -4.43
C ASN A 64 0.24 17.97 -3.97
N PRO A 65 -0.52 17.34 -3.08
CA PRO A 65 -0.24 15.97 -2.62
C PRO A 65 -0.31 14.90 -3.74
N LYS A 66 -1.02 15.15 -4.85
CA LYS A 66 -1.00 14.23 -6.01
C LYS A 66 0.33 14.23 -6.76
N ASP A 67 1.07 15.34 -6.75
CA ASP A 67 2.40 15.38 -7.34
C ASP A 67 3.38 14.51 -6.54
N LEU A 68 3.18 14.37 -5.22
CA LEU A 68 3.94 13.44 -4.39
C LEU A 68 3.57 11.98 -4.65
N ALA A 69 2.29 11.68 -4.84
CA ALA A 69 1.82 10.36 -5.27
C ALA A 69 2.36 9.98 -6.66
N MET A 70 2.40 10.95 -7.59
CA MET A 70 3.03 10.80 -8.92
C MET A 70 4.54 10.57 -8.81
N LEU A 71 5.25 11.27 -7.91
CA LEU A 71 6.66 11.03 -7.62
C LEU A 71 6.91 9.62 -7.03
N ALA A 72 6.03 9.14 -6.16
CA ALA A 72 6.09 7.80 -5.58
C ALA A 72 5.71 6.70 -6.60
N GLY A 73 4.76 6.96 -7.50
CA GLY A 73 4.37 6.05 -8.59
C GLY A 73 5.36 6.04 -9.77
N ALA A 74 6.06 7.16 -10.00
CA ALA A 74 7.20 7.25 -10.92
C ALA A 74 8.43 6.49 -10.41
N SER A 75 8.44 6.11 -9.13
CA SER A 75 9.44 5.23 -8.51
C SER A 75 9.35 3.76 -8.98
N LYS A 76 8.79 3.46 -10.16
CA LYS A 76 9.04 2.21 -10.91
C LYS A 76 10.50 2.09 -11.36
N GLY A 77 11.46 2.38 -10.48
CA GLY A 77 12.89 2.29 -10.75
C GLY A 77 13.43 3.31 -11.74
N HIS A 78 12.67 4.30 -12.16
CA HIS A 78 13.09 5.20 -13.23
C HIS A 78 12.80 6.67 -12.92
N PHE A 79 13.58 7.23 -12.00
CA PHE A 79 13.73 8.69 -11.91
C PHE A 79 14.40 9.28 -13.18
N PHE A 80 14.95 8.43 -14.07
CA PHE A 80 15.76 8.83 -15.23
C PHE A 80 15.41 8.14 -16.57
N ALA A 81 14.30 7.39 -16.70
CA ALA A 81 13.99 6.52 -17.86
C ALA A 81 14.17 7.20 -19.24
N ASP A 82 13.83 8.48 -19.37
CA ASP A 82 13.89 9.20 -20.64
C ASP A 82 15.15 10.08 -20.81
N THR A 83 16.22 9.77 -20.07
CA THR A 83 17.50 10.47 -20.18
C THR A 83 18.63 9.53 -20.60
N THR A 84 19.68 10.06 -21.22
CA THR A 84 20.91 9.35 -21.61
C THR A 84 21.56 8.55 -20.46
N PHE A 85 21.18 8.84 -19.20
CA PHE A 85 21.56 8.05 -18.02
C PHE A 85 20.91 6.67 -17.96
N ALA A 86 19.64 6.51 -18.37
CA ALA A 86 18.94 5.21 -18.33
C ALA A 86 19.58 4.17 -19.28
N VAL A 87 20.03 4.61 -20.46
CA VAL A 87 20.73 3.73 -21.42
C VAL A 87 22.09 3.29 -20.89
N ARG A 88 22.80 4.17 -20.19
CA ARG A 88 24.08 3.85 -19.56
C ARG A 88 23.89 2.96 -18.33
N GLU A 89 22.81 3.17 -17.58
CA GLU A 89 22.43 2.35 -16.43
C GLU A 89 22.04 0.93 -16.88
N GLU A 90 21.27 0.78 -17.96
CA GLU A 90 20.93 -0.53 -18.54
C GLU A 90 22.17 -1.27 -19.06
N LEU A 91 23.16 -0.54 -19.60
CA LEU A 91 24.45 -1.12 -20.01
C LEU A 91 25.32 -1.53 -18.80
N GLU A 92 25.35 -0.72 -17.73
CA GLU A 92 26.03 -1.04 -16.47
C GLU A 92 25.35 -2.23 -15.75
N ASP A 93 24.03 -2.37 -15.86
CA ASP A 93 23.24 -3.47 -15.31
C ASP A 93 23.50 -4.80 -16.03
N GLN A 94 23.74 -4.77 -17.35
CA GLN A 94 24.19 -5.93 -18.10
C GLN A 94 25.61 -6.36 -17.72
N LEU A 95 26.45 -5.42 -17.30
CA LEU A 95 27.84 -5.67 -16.89
C LEU A 95 27.95 -6.14 -15.42
N HIS A 96 27.02 -5.73 -14.56
CA HIS A 96 27.01 -6.01 -13.11
C HIS A 96 25.62 -6.46 -12.61
N PRO A 97 25.15 -7.65 -13.00
CA PRO A 97 23.82 -8.14 -12.61
C PRO A 97 23.63 -8.27 -11.09
N GLU A 98 24.71 -8.48 -10.33
CA GLU A 98 24.69 -8.51 -8.87
C GLU A 98 24.29 -7.18 -8.22
N ARG A 99 24.55 -6.04 -8.89
CA ARG A 99 24.17 -4.72 -8.41
C ARG A 99 22.70 -4.41 -8.64
N VAL A 100 22.10 -5.02 -9.66
CA VAL A 100 20.68 -4.87 -9.99
C VAL A 100 19.81 -5.39 -8.86
N ALA A 101 20.10 -6.59 -8.34
CA ALA A 101 19.34 -7.17 -7.23
C ALA A 101 19.41 -6.32 -5.95
N VAL A 102 20.60 -5.79 -5.62
CA VAL A 102 20.76 -4.89 -4.46
C VAL A 102 20.00 -3.59 -4.67
N ARG A 103 20.06 -3.00 -5.87
CA ARG A 103 19.34 -1.76 -6.20
C ARG A 103 17.83 -1.96 -6.13
N GLN A 104 17.30 -3.05 -6.69
CA GLN A 104 15.89 -3.39 -6.63
C GLN A 104 15.42 -3.60 -5.19
N ALA A 105 16.22 -4.24 -4.34
CA ALA A 105 15.89 -4.42 -2.93
C ALA A 105 15.84 -3.06 -2.19
N LYS A 106 16.78 -2.16 -2.46
CA LYS A 106 16.75 -0.79 -1.91
C LYS A 106 15.55 0.01 -2.42
N ALA A 107 15.24 -0.07 -3.70
CA ALA A 107 14.08 0.59 -4.30
C ALA A 107 12.76 0.05 -3.72
N ALA A 108 12.67 -1.26 -3.47
CA ALA A 108 11.53 -1.87 -2.80
C ALA A 108 11.33 -1.31 -1.39
N GLN A 109 12.41 -1.22 -0.60
CA GLN A 109 12.33 -0.60 0.73
C GLN A 109 11.87 0.85 0.65
N LEU A 110 12.45 1.67 -0.24
CA LEU A 110 12.05 3.07 -0.40
C LEU A 110 10.59 3.22 -0.81
N ALA A 111 10.11 2.42 -1.76
CA ALA A 111 8.71 2.47 -2.19
C ALA A 111 7.74 2.21 -1.02
N LEU A 112 8.05 1.24 -0.15
CA LEU A 112 7.25 0.97 1.05
C LEU A 112 7.39 2.08 2.10
N CYS A 113 8.59 2.64 2.31
CA CYS A 113 8.76 3.80 3.20
C CYS A 113 7.91 4.99 2.74
N LEU A 114 7.92 5.30 1.44
CA LEU A 114 7.12 6.39 0.87
C LEU A 114 5.62 6.15 1.07
N ALA A 115 5.14 4.93 0.79
CA ALA A 115 3.74 4.57 1.04
C ALA A 115 3.37 4.72 2.52
N ALA A 116 4.20 4.23 3.44
CA ALA A 116 3.96 4.35 4.88
C ALA A 116 3.98 5.81 5.37
N MET A 117 4.84 6.67 4.82
CA MET A 117 4.85 8.11 5.13
C MET A 117 3.59 8.82 4.63
N ILE A 118 3.07 8.44 3.46
CA ILE A 118 1.79 8.96 2.95
C ILE A 118 0.68 8.59 3.93
N GLU A 119 0.63 7.34 4.38
CA GLU A 119 -0.37 6.89 5.37
C GLU A 119 -0.27 7.66 6.70
N GLN A 120 0.93 7.85 7.23
CA GLN A 120 1.15 8.64 8.45
C GLN A 120 0.69 10.09 8.25
N SER A 121 1.02 10.70 7.12
CA SER A 121 0.63 12.08 6.80
C SER A 121 -0.88 12.24 6.69
N VAL A 122 -1.56 11.26 6.09
CA VAL A 122 -3.02 11.20 6.02
C VAL A 122 -3.63 11.08 7.41
N ALA A 123 -3.11 10.18 8.23
CA ALA A 123 -3.60 9.99 9.60
C ALA A 123 -3.42 11.27 10.44
N GLU A 124 -2.25 11.93 10.36
CA GLU A 124 -1.98 13.21 11.01
C GLU A 124 -2.95 14.30 10.55
N LEU A 125 -3.22 14.40 9.25
CA LEU A 125 -4.16 15.37 8.70
C LEU A 125 -5.59 15.11 9.19
N ALA A 126 -6.00 13.83 9.25
CA ALA A 126 -7.29 13.42 9.76
C ALA A 126 -7.45 13.78 11.26
N GLU A 127 -6.43 13.51 12.07
CA GLU A 127 -6.41 13.81 13.50
C GLU A 127 -6.42 15.32 13.77
N ALA A 128 -5.68 16.10 12.97
CA ALA A 128 -5.64 17.56 13.06
C ALA A 128 -6.94 18.26 12.58
N GLY A 129 -7.94 17.50 12.12
CA GLY A 129 -9.17 18.05 11.55
C GLY A 129 -8.97 18.73 10.19
N GLY A 130 -7.83 18.49 9.52
CA GLY A 130 -7.48 19.07 8.23
C GLY A 130 -8.18 18.43 7.03
N LEU A 131 -8.99 17.39 7.26
CA LEU A 131 -9.97 16.86 6.30
C LEU A 131 -11.28 17.68 6.32
N ASP A 132 -11.16 19.00 6.42
CA ASP A 132 -12.28 19.94 6.47
C ASP A 132 -12.92 20.15 5.08
N ASP A 133 -14.04 20.87 5.05
CA ASP A 133 -14.81 21.09 3.81
C ASP A 133 -14.03 21.82 2.71
N ARG A 134 -13.04 22.64 3.08
CA ARG A 134 -12.20 23.36 2.12
C ARG A 134 -11.21 22.42 1.46
N PHE A 135 -10.65 21.50 2.24
CA PHE A 135 -9.78 20.45 1.71
C PHE A 135 -10.55 19.46 0.83
N ARG A 136 -11.82 19.16 1.16
CA ARG A 136 -12.74 18.38 0.31
C ARG A 136 -12.97 19.03 -1.05
N LEU A 137 -13.14 20.34 -1.08
CA LEU A 137 -13.31 21.10 -2.32
C LEU A 137 -12.07 20.98 -3.23
N GLY A 138 -10.87 21.18 -2.64
CA GLY A 138 -9.61 21.04 -3.37
C GLY A 138 -9.35 19.61 -3.87
N LEU A 139 -9.80 18.59 -3.14
CA LEU A 139 -9.72 17.20 -3.61
C LEU A 139 -10.67 16.94 -4.79
N ALA A 140 -11.90 17.45 -4.73
CA ALA A 140 -12.89 17.30 -5.80
C ALA A 140 -12.41 17.99 -7.11
N GLU A 141 -11.86 19.20 -6.99
CA GLU A 141 -11.20 19.91 -8.10
C GLU A 141 -10.02 19.09 -8.65
N SER A 142 -9.19 18.53 -7.77
CA SER A 142 -8.03 17.71 -8.15
C SER A 142 -8.38 16.34 -8.75
N LEU A 143 -9.61 15.84 -8.54
CA LEU A 143 -10.13 14.63 -9.20
C LEU A 143 -10.60 14.88 -10.64
N GLY A 144 -10.37 16.09 -11.18
CA GLY A 144 -10.77 16.43 -12.54
C GLY A 144 -12.28 16.61 -12.67
N ILE A 145 -12.97 16.85 -11.55
CA ILE A 145 -14.34 17.36 -11.56
C ILE A 145 -14.28 18.87 -11.90
N GLU A 146 -13.63 19.22 -13.01
CA GLU A 146 -13.90 20.48 -13.69
C GLU A 146 -15.26 20.30 -14.37
N HIS A 147 -16.35 20.43 -13.62
CA HIS A 147 -17.57 20.84 -14.29
C HIS A 147 -17.35 22.31 -14.67
N GLY A 148 -17.57 22.65 -15.95
CA GLY A 148 -17.66 24.04 -16.37
C GLY A 148 -18.83 24.68 -15.62
N LEU A 149 -18.54 25.38 -14.52
CA LEU A 149 -19.55 25.92 -13.61
C LEU A 149 -19.14 27.34 -13.24
N ASP A 150 -19.96 28.27 -13.70
CA ASP A 150 -19.94 29.69 -13.32
C ASP A 150 -20.73 29.94 -12.03
N ASP A 151 -21.18 28.91 -11.30
CA ASP A 151 -22.05 29.06 -10.12
C ASP A 151 -21.52 28.35 -8.86
N ASP A 152 -21.34 29.13 -7.79
CA ASP A 152 -20.98 28.69 -6.43
C ASP A 152 -21.98 27.67 -5.82
N ASP A 153 -23.18 27.55 -6.40
CA ASP A 153 -24.26 26.66 -5.93
C ASP A 153 -23.95 25.16 -6.18
N ASP A 154 -23.16 24.83 -7.21
CA ASP A 154 -22.86 23.44 -7.55
C ASP A 154 -21.73 22.83 -6.69
N ALA A 155 -20.79 23.66 -6.24
CA ALA A 155 -19.80 23.29 -5.23
C ALA A 155 -20.48 22.96 -3.89
N LEU A 156 -21.52 23.73 -3.54
CA LEU A 156 -22.35 23.50 -2.37
C LEU A 156 -23.22 22.24 -2.52
N ALA A 157 -23.74 21.98 -3.73
CA ALA A 157 -24.50 20.78 -4.07
C ALA A 157 -23.65 19.50 -4.03
N LEU A 158 -22.39 19.54 -4.49
CA LEU A 158 -21.46 18.41 -4.39
C LEU A 158 -21.05 18.14 -2.94
N THR A 159 -20.84 19.20 -2.15
CA THR A 159 -20.58 19.09 -0.70
C THR A 159 -21.79 18.49 0.01
N ALA A 160 -23.00 18.89 -0.37
CA ALA A 160 -24.25 18.31 0.13
C ALA A 160 -24.44 16.86 -0.34
N ALA A 161 -24.03 16.50 -1.56
CA ALA A 161 -24.09 15.13 -2.09
C ALA A 161 -23.08 14.20 -1.39
N LEU A 162 -21.85 14.66 -1.15
CA LEU A 162 -20.84 13.95 -0.35
C LEU A 162 -21.28 13.81 1.12
N SER A 163 -22.02 14.78 1.64
CA SER A 163 -22.63 14.71 2.99
C SER A 163 -23.85 13.78 3.03
N ALA A 164 -24.66 13.74 1.98
CA ALA A 164 -25.86 12.93 1.85
C ALA A 164 -25.56 11.45 1.51
N ALA A 165 -24.41 11.18 0.88
CA ALA A 165 -23.92 9.83 0.59
C ALA A 165 -23.40 9.08 1.83
N GLY A 166 -23.42 9.70 3.01
CA GLY A 166 -23.05 9.06 4.27
C GLY A 166 -21.55 9.01 4.50
N GLY A 167 -20.98 10.12 4.97
CA GLY A 167 -19.76 10.13 5.77
C GLY A 167 -18.50 10.66 5.07
N ILE A 168 -17.65 11.29 5.89
CA ILE A 168 -16.25 11.61 5.59
C ILE A 168 -15.58 10.34 5.02
N PRO A 169 -14.87 10.40 3.87
CA PRO A 169 -14.07 9.27 3.45
C PRO A 169 -13.14 8.89 4.60
N SER A 170 -13.12 7.62 4.98
CA SER A 170 -12.27 7.15 6.07
C SER A 170 -10.82 7.51 5.79
N ALA A 171 -9.98 7.64 6.83
CA ALA A 171 -8.55 7.85 6.65
C ALA A 171 -7.92 6.78 5.73
N ALA A 172 -8.47 5.55 5.73
CA ALA A 172 -8.12 4.48 4.81
C ALA A 172 -8.43 4.83 3.34
N ALA A 173 -9.68 5.19 3.04
CA ALA A 173 -10.11 5.56 1.69
C ALA A 173 -9.37 6.80 1.17
N PHE A 174 -9.06 7.74 2.06
CA PHE A 174 -8.26 8.91 1.70
C PHE A 174 -6.79 8.54 1.47
N ALA A 175 -6.19 7.68 2.30
CA ALA A 175 -4.84 7.18 2.07
C ALA A 175 -4.72 6.43 0.74
N ASP A 176 -5.74 5.66 0.35
CA ASP A 176 -5.75 4.93 -0.92
C ASP A 176 -5.71 5.84 -2.15
N GLU A 177 -6.26 7.06 -2.09
CA GLU A 177 -6.19 8.04 -3.19
C GLU A 177 -4.75 8.54 -3.44
N PHE A 178 -3.95 8.69 -2.38
CA PHE A 178 -2.58 9.22 -2.48
C PHE A 178 -1.51 8.13 -2.49
N ARG A 179 -1.83 6.93 -1.99
CA ARG A 179 -0.90 5.81 -2.00
C ARG A 179 -0.72 5.32 -3.44
N PRO A 180 0.48 4.84 -3.83
CA PRO A 180 0.62 4.09 -5.06
C PRO A 180 -0.38 2.92 -5.12
N PRO A 181 -0.92 2.58 -6.31
CA PRO A 181 -1.82 1.44 -6.47
C PRO A 181 -1.22 0.18 -5.85
N TRP A 182 -2.03 -0.63 -5.17
CA TRP A 182 -1.56 -1.79 -4.42
C TRP A 182 -0.72 -2.77 -5.27
N GLN A 183 -1.00 -2.87 -6.58
CA GLN A 183 -0.23 -3.70 -7.50
C GLN A 183 1.23 -3.26 -7.60
N GLN A 184 1.50 -1.95 -7.43
CA GLN A 184 2.86 -1.41 -7.41
C GLN A 184 3.56 -1.70 -6.08
N LEU A 185 2.80 -1.86 -5.00
CA LEU A 185 3.35 -2.12 -3.66
C LEU A 185 3.54 -3.60 -3.36
N LEU A 186 2.75 -4.48 -3.97
CA LEU A 186 2.78 -5.91 -3.68
C LEU A 186 4.15 -6.54 -3.95
N SER A 187 4.83 -6.14 -5.03
CA SER A 187 6.17 -6.67 -5.34
C SER A 187 7.23 -6.20 -4.34
N PRO A 188 7.36 -4.88 -4.06
CA PRO A 188 8.19 -4.39 -2.96
C PRO A 188 7.88 -5.04 -1.62
N PHE A 189 6.60 -5.21 -1.30
CA PHE A 189 6.14 -5.83 -0.06
C PHE A 189 6.66 -7.26 0.07
N TRP A 190 6.49 -8.08 -0.96
CA TRP A 190 7.00 -9.46 -0.95
C TRP A 190 8.52 -9.57 -0.98
N ALA A 191 9.22 -8.57 -1.52
CA ALA A 191 10.68 -8.54 -1.50
C ALA A 191 11.22 -8.36 -0.08
N LEU A 192 10.51 -7.62 0.79
CA LEU A 192 10.91 -7.36 2.17
C LEU A 192 10.28 -8.32 3.19
N ALA A 193 9.09 -8.86 2.92
CA ALA A 193 8.39 -9.74 3.84
C ALA A 193 9.14 -11.06 4.09
N PRO A 194 9.17 -11.57 5.34
CA PRO A 194 9.75 -12.89 5.66
C PRO A 194 9.14 -14.00 4.81
N LYS A 195 9.92 -15.01 4.43
CA LYS A 195 9.51 -16.04 3.45
C LYS A 195 8.30 -16.86 3.88
N ASP A 196 8.08 -17.00 5.18
CA ASP A 196 7.01 -17.75 5.82
C ASP A 196 5.79 -16.89 6.19
N ALA A 197 5.85 -15.58 5.91
CA ALA A 197 4.72 -14.68 6.14
C ALA A 197 3.63 -14.85 5.08
N GLY A 198 2.38 -14.93 5.54
CA GLY A 198 1.19 -14.81 4.71
C GLY A 198 0.66 -13.37 4.64
N LEU A 199 -0.34 -13.17 3.79
CA LEU A 199 -1.00 -11.88 3.59
C LEU A 199 -2.40 -11.89 4.23
N PHE A 200 -2.77 -10.79 4.85
CA PHE A 200 -4.14 -10.51 5.32
C PHE A 200 -4.64 -9.25 4.63
N ILE A 201 -5.81 -9.34 3.99
CA ILE A 201 -6.44 -8.25 3.25
C ILE A 201 -7.85 -8.03 3.79
N GLU A 202 -8.07 -6.85 4.36
CA GLU A 202 -9.40 -6.39 4.80
C GLU A 202 -10.09 -5.53 3.74
N ASP A 203 -9.32 -4.90 2.84
CA ASP A 203 -9.84 -4.02 1.78
C ASP A 203 -10.85 -4.77 0.89
N PRO A 204 -12.14 -4.35 0.90
CA PRO A 204 -13.19 -5.02 0.15
C PRO A 204 -13.05 -4.87 -1.37
N ALA A 205 -12.51 -3.75 -1.85
CA ALA A 205 -12.30 -3.53 -3.28
C ALA A 205 -11.15 -4.41 -3.81
N LEU A 206 -10.09 -4.54 -3.01
CA LEU A 206 -9.00 -5.47 -3.30
C LEU A 206 -9.50 -6.92 -3.23
N ALA A 207 -10.24 -7.30 -2.18
CA ALA A 207 -10.81 -8.64 -2.04
C ALA A 207 -11.71 -9.02 -3.23
N ALA A 208 -12.59 -8.11 -3.67
CA ALA A 208 -13.42 -8.31 -4.87
C ALA A 208 -12.57 -8.52 -6.13
N THR A 209 -11.52 -7.70 -6.32
CA THR A 209 -10.60 -7.85 -7.46
C THR A 209 -9.93 -9.23 -7.48
N LEU A 210 -9.54 -9.77 -6.32
CA LEU A 210 -8.91 -11.10 -6.23
C LEU A 210 -9.90 -12.25 -6.48
N LEU A 211 -11.16 -12.07 -6.09
CA LEU A 211 -12.23 -13.02 -6.37
C LEU A 211 -12.53 -13.08 -7.87
N ASP A 212 -12.68 -11.92 -8.51
CA ASP A 212 -12.93 -11.80 -9.95
C ASP A 212 -11.77 -12.37 -10.77
N ALA A 213 -10.54 -12.28 -10.26
CA ALA A 213 -9.36 -12.88 -10.87
C ALA A 213 -9.35 -14.42 -10.80
N GLY A 214 -10.29 -15.06 -10.10
CA GLY A 214 -10.44 -16.50 -10.06
C GLY A 214 -9.30 -17.24 -9.34
N LEU A 215 -8.75 -16.63 -8.28
CA LEU A 215 -7.56 -17.14 -7.57
C LEU A 215 -7.81 -18.38 -6.69
N GLY A 216 -9.01 -18.96 -6.72
CA GLY A 216 -9.36 -20.14 -5.92
C GLY A 216 -9.47 -19.84 -4.43
N LEU A 217 -9.99 -18.65 -4.08
CA LEU A 217 -10.31 -18.27 -2.71
C LEU A 217 -11.50 -19.10 -2.21
N GLU A 218 -11.28 -19.86 -1.14
CA GLU A 218 -12.29 -20.72 -0.51
C GLU A 218 -12.52 -20.31 0.95
N PRO A 219 -13.68 -20.59 1.55
CA PRO A 219 -13.91 -20.35 2.97
C PRO A 219 -12.81 -20.99 3.84
N ALA A 220 -12.20 -20.19 4.72
CA ALA A 220 -11.12 -20.67 5.57
C ALA A 220 -11.64 -21.74 6.56
N SER A 221 -11.01 -22.91 6.56
CA SER A 221 -11.33 -23.97 7.51
C SER A 221 -10.88 -23.60 8.93
N GLY A 222 -11.53 -24.18 9.95
CA GLY A 222 -11.15 -23.95 11.35
C GLY A 222 -9.68 -24.28 11.65
N GLN A 223 -9.10 -25.27 10.95
CA GLN A 223 -7.68 -25.61 11.09
C GLN A 223 -6.76 -24.51 10.53
N GLN A 224 -7.11 -23.94 9.37
CA GLN A 224 -6.35 -22.84 8.77
C GLN A 224 -6.45 -21.58 9.64
N LEU A 225 -7.64 -21.29 10.17
CA LEU A 225 -7.85 -20.17 11.09
C LEU A 225 -7.05 -20.33 12.38
N ALA A 226 -7.09 -21.50 13.01
CA ALA A 226 -6.31 -21.75 14.23
C ALA A 226 -4.79 -21.67 14.00
N ALA A 227 -4.32 -22.07 12.82
CA ALA A 227 -2.89 -21.97 12.47
C ALA A 227 -2.46 -20.52 12.16
N ALA A 228 -3.32 -19.72 11.55
CA ALA A 228 -3.02 -18.36 11.15
C ALA A 228 -3.24 -17.33 12.27
N PHE A 229 -4.20 -17.60 13.17
CA PHE A 229 -4.61 -16.75 14.28
C PHE A 229 -4.59 -17.55 15.61
N PRO A 230 -3.41 -17.70 16.24
CA PRO A 230 -3.26 -18.49 17.48
C PRO A 230 -4.11 -17.96 18.64
N ASP A 231 -4.34 -16.65 18.67
CA ASP A 231 -5.12 -15.96 19.71
C ASP A 231 -6.63 -15.89 19.38
N GLY A 232 -7.06 -16.54 18.29
CA GLY A 232 -8.42 -16.54 17.79
C GLY A 232 -8.57 -15.70 16.51
N PRO A 233 -9.34 -16.19 15.51
CA PRO A 233 -9.58 -15.44 14.29
C PRO A 233 -10.49 -14.23 14.56
N PRO A 234 -10.43 -13.19 13.71
CA PRO A 234 -11.36 -12.07 13.80
C PRO A 234 -12.82 -12.53 13.56
N ASP A 235 -13.78 -11.75 14.08
CA ASP A 235 -15.22 -12.00 13.92
C ASP A 235 -15.72 -11.55 12.54
N MET A 236 -15.10 -12.10 11.50
CA MET A 236 -15.40 -11.82 10.09
C MET A 236 -15.19 -13.10 9.29
N ALA A 237 -16.02 -13.32 8.27
CA ALA A 237 -15.84 -14.47 7.40
C ALA A 237 -14.60 -14.26 6.54
N LEU A 238 -13.66 -15.20 6.60
CA LEU A 238 -12.42 -15.15 5.83
C LEU A 238 -12.44 -16.17 4.70
N LEU A 239 -11.95 -15.76 3.54
CA LEU A 239 -11.58 -16.65 2.45
C LEU A 239 -10.05 -16.80 2.45
N VAL A 240 -9.56 -17.95 2.02
CA VAL A 240 -8.14 -18.26 1.97
C VAL A 240 -7.77 -18.94 0.66
N ALA A 241 -6.60 -18.59 0.14
CA ALA A 241 -5.93 -19.32 -0.92
C ALA A 241 -4.42 -19.37 -0.67
N THR A 242 -3.74 -20.35 -1.25
CA THR A 242 -2.28 -20.35 -1.32
C THR A 242 -1.86 -19.99 -2.74
N VAL A 243 -1.34 -18.78 -2.92
CA VAL A 243 -1.09 -18.20 -4.24
C VAL A 243 0.29 -17.57 -4.33
N THR A 244 0.86 -17.54 -5.53
CA THR A 244 2.11 -16.85 -5.81
C THR A 244 1.87 -15.35 -6.01
N GLY A 245 2.86 -14.53 -5.67
CA GLY A 245 2.77 -13.08 -5.81
C GLY A 245 2.56 -12.61 -7.25
N TRP A 246 3.09 -13.31 -8.25
CA TRP A 246 2.88 -12.96 -9.65
C TRP A 246 1.43 -13.23 -10.10
N ARG A 247 0.75 -14.24 -9.53
CA ARG A 247 -0.68 -14.49 -9.79
C ARG A 247 -1.56 -13.44 -9.13
N LEU A 248 -1.21 -13.01 -7.92
CA LEU A 248 -1.87 -11.86 -7.27
C LEU A 248 -1.80 -10.60 -8.13
N LEU A 249 -0.71 -10.40 -8.87
CA LEU A 249 -0.55 -9.31 -9.83
C LEU A 249 -1.26 -9.54 -11.18
N GLY A 250 -2.05 -10.62 -11.32
CA GLY A 250 -2.74 -10.98 -12.57
C GLY A 250 -1.81 -11.43 -13.70
N LYS A 251 -0.51 -11.70 -13.41
CA LYS A 251 0.41 -12.23 -14.43
C LYS A 251 0.09 -13.70 -14.69
N THR A 252 0.36 -14.15 -15.92
CA THR A 252 0.19 -15.56 -16.33
C THR A 252 1.44 -16.41 -16.13
N ARG A 253 2.61 -15.79 -15.91
CA ARG A 253 3.88 -16.47 -15.70
C ARG A 253 4.79 -15.72 -14.71
N PRO A 254 5.71 -16.44 -14.03
CA PRO A 254 6.81 -15.88 -13.26
C PRO A 254 7.63 -14.85 -14.03
N ASP A 255 8.25 -13.93 -13.28
CA ASP A 255 9.15 -12.90 -13.79
C ASP A 255 10.54 -13.11 -13.20
N ALA A 256 11.55 -13.31 -14.06
CA ALA A 256 12.92 -13.56 -13.63
C ALA A 256 13.52 -12.37 -12.86
N GLN A 257 12.99 -11.16 -13.06
CA GLN A 257 13.40 -9.96 -12.32
C GLN A 257 12.71 -9.81 -10.96
N SER A 258 11.75 -10.67 -10.61
CA SER A 258 11.05 -10.64 -9.32
C SER A 258 10.86 -12.04 -8.75
N PRO A 259 11.93 -12.81 -8.54
CA PRO A 259 11.86 -14.21 -8.10
C PRO A 259 11.23 -14.38 -6.71
N TRP A 260 11.19 -13.33 -5.90
CA TRP A 260 10.50 -13.33 -4.60
C TRP A 260 8.98 -13.53 -4.72
N LEU A 261 8.39 -13.31 -5.90
CA LEU A 261 6.97 -13.52 -6.18
C LEU A 261 6.61 -14.97 -6.51
N ASP A 262 7.60 -15.84 -6.72
CA ASP A 262 7.36 -17.20 -7.21
C ASP A 262 6.99 -18.18 -6.10
N THR A 263 7.24 -17.81 -4.85
CA THR A 263 6.91 -18.64 -3.69
C THR A 263 5.42 -18.52 -3.36
N PRO A 264 4.64 -19.62 -3.37
CA PRO A 264 3.24 -19.58 -2.94
C PRO A 264 3.15 -19.28 -1.45
N ARG A 265 2.26 -18.37 -1.07
CA ARG A 265 2.03 -17.97 0.33
C ARG A 265 0.53 -17.94 0.63
N PRO A 266 0.12 -18.19 1.88
CA PRO A 266 -1.28 -18.09 2.26
C PRO A 266 -1.73 -16.63 2.20
N VAL A 267 -2.88 -16.40 1.59
CA VAL A 267 -3.56 -15.10 1.49
C VAL A 267 -4.94 -15.26 2.09
N PHE A 268 -5.19 -14.54 3.17
CA PHE A 268 -6.49 -14.43 3.80
C PHE A 268 -7.13 -13.11 3.38
N VAL A 269 -8.38 -13.16 2.93
CA VAL A 269 -9.15 -11.99 2.56
C VAL A 269 -10.47 -11.98 3.32
N VAL A 270 -10.93 -10.81 3.73
CA VAL A 270 -12.28 -10.65 4.27
C VAL A 270 -13.29 -10.91 3.16
N ASN A 271 -14.28 -11.75 3.44
CA ASN A 271 -15.33 -12.06 2.48
C ASN A 271 -16.19 -10.82 2.25
N PRO A 272 -16.19 -10.21 1.05
CA PRO A 272 -16.93 -8.98 0.78
C PRO A 272 -18.45 -9.19 0.78
N SER A 273 -18.91 -10.45 0.74
CA SER A 273 -20.33 -10.81 0.81
C SER A 273 -20.82 -11.12 2.22
N SER A 274 -19.96 -11.03 3.23
CA SER A 274 -20.38 -11.16 4.63
C SER A 274 -21.08 -9.86 5.03
N PRO A 275 -22.36 -9.89 5.45
CA PRO A 275 -23.01 -8.68 5.92
C PRO A 275 -22.28 -8.17 7.16
N GLU A 276 -21.92 -6.88 7.16
CA GLU A 276 -21.50 -6.16 8.37
C GLU A 276 -22.55 -6.42 9.45
N GLN A 277 -22.18 -7.19 10.49
CA GLN A 277 -22.99 -7.20 11.70
C GLN A 277 -22.67 -5.91 12.44
N VAL A 278 -23.55 -4.93 12.20
CA VAL A 278 -23.72 -3.61 12.84
C VAL A 278 -23.33 -3.59 14.31
#